data_AF-A0A923DFF2-F1
#
_entry.id   AF-A0A923DFF2-F1
#
_cell.length_a   1.000
_cell.length_b   1.000
_cell.length_c   1.000
_cell.angle_alpha   90.00
_cell.angle_beta   90.00
_cell.angle_gamma   90.00
#
_symmetry.space_group_name_H-M   'P 1'
#
loop_
_entity.id
_entity.type
_entity.pdbx_description
1 polymer ?
#
loop_
_entity_poly.entity_id
_entity_poly.type
_entity_poly.pdbx_seq_one_letter_code
_entity_poly.pdbx_strand_id
1 'polypeptide(L)'
;MNKEELDKIIEKSFRTEPGFQLTSDFAQKVTFTMVRREQWKTDLREYLYLIGVLLSLFAVVSGFYYFVAKEFVLKAFAFLSENIIPVISIILILNFILFADRVLLRLLFRSLSPAPTKVG
;
A
#
# COMPACT_ATOMS: atom_id res chain seq x y z
N MET A 1 13.32 15.29 -23.44
CA MET A 1 12.40 16.43 -23.30
C MET A 1 13.26 17.63 -22.91
N ASN A 2 13.41 18.60 -23.82
CA ASN A 2 14.37 19.69 -23.66
C ASN A 2 13.85 20.72 -22.63
N LYS A 3 14.69 21.09 -21.66
CA LYS A 3 14.34 22.05 -20.59
C LYS A 3 13.90 23.41 -21.15
N GLU A 4 14.47 23.81 -22.28
CA GLU A 4 14.17 25.06 -22.98
C GLU A 4 12.75 25.13 -23.56
N GLU A 5 12.17 24.00 -23.98
CA GLU A 5 10.77 23.96 -24.43
C GLU A 5 9.81 24.12 -23.25
N LEU A 6 10.17 23.55 -22.10
CA LEU A 6 9.37 23.64 -20.87
C LEU A 6 9.32 25.09 -20.37
N ASP A 7 10.46 25.79 -20.34
CA ASP A 7 10.52 27.20 -19.94
C ASP A 7 9.70 28.11 -20.86
N LYS A 8 9.71 27.83 -22.16
CA LYS A 8 8.95 28.60 -23.16
C LYS A 8 7.43 28.38 -23.04
N ILE A 9 7.00 27.18 -22.64
CA ILE A 9 5.59 26.85 -22.39
C ILE A 9 5.14 27.49 -21.08
N ILE A 10 5.98 27.42 -20.04
CA ILE A 10 5.73 28.02 -18.73
C ILE A 10 5.56 29.54 -18.84
N GLU A 11 6.46 30.23 -19.54
CA GLU A 11 6.38 31.70 -19.71
C GLU A 11 5.12 32.14 -20.48
N LYS A 12 4.68 31.36 -21.48
CA LYS A 12 3.42 31.62 -22.19
C LYS A 12 2.19 31.39 -21.30
N SER A 13 2.20 30.38 -20.44
CA SER A 13 1.10 30.10 -19.51
C SER A 13 0.95 31.14 -18.42
N PHE A 14 2.04 31.83 -18.01
CA PHE A 14 1.99 32.86 -16.97
C PHE A 14 1.56 34.25 -17.46
N ARG A 15 1.75 34.58 -18.75
CA ARG A 15 1.37 35.90 -19.32
C ARG A 15 -0.09 35.99 -19.79
N THR A 16 -0.81 34.89 -19.81
CA THR A 16 -2.21 34.84 -20.26
C THR A 16 -3.10 34.85 -19.02
N GLU A 17 -4.00 35.83 -18.87
CA GLU A 17 -5.03 35.77 -17.83
C GLU A 17 -5.80 34.45 -17.99
N PRO A 18 -5.97 33.66 -16.92
CA PRO A 18 -6.56 32.34 -17.04
C PRO A 18 -8.02 32.49 -17.46
N GLY A 19 -8.32 32.14 -18.72
CA GLY A 19 -9.68 32.09 -19.25
C GLY A 19 -10.59 31.06 -18.55
N PHE A 20 -10.08 30.40 -17.52
CA PHE A 20 -10.80 29.47 -16.65
C PHE A 20 -10.62 29.90 -15.20
N GLN A 21 -11.72 30.33 -14.59
CA GLN A 21 -11.82 30.42 -13.14
C GLN A 21 -11.93 28.99 -12.59
N LEU A 22 -10.89 28.56 -11.87
CA LEU A 22 -10.93 27.30 -11.14
C LEU A 22 -12.03 27.39 -10.08
N THR A 23 -12.95 26.43 -10.10
CA THR A 23 -13.98 26.31 -9.07
C THR A 23 -13.29 26.20 -7.70
N SER A 24 -13.84 26.82 -6.66
CA SER A 24 -13.28 26.81 -5.29
C SER A 24 -12.88 25.42 -4.80
N ASP A 25 -13.57 24.39 -5.30
CA ASP A 25 -13.44 22.99 -4.90
C ASP A 25 -12.46 22.19 -5.77
N PHE A 26 -11.90 22.78 -6.84
CA PHE A 26 -10.97 22.08 -7.74
C PHE A 26 -9.70 21.64 -7.02
N ALA A 27 -9.10 22.55 -6.24
CA ALA A 27 -7.92 22.23 -5.44
C ALA A 27 -8.23 21.07 -4.47
N GLN A 28 -9.39 21.11 -3.82
CA GLN A 28 -9.81 20.06 -2.90
C GLN A 28 -10.00 18.70 -3.58
N LYS A 29 -10.61 18.65 -4.78
CA LYS A 29 -10.77 17.41 -5.56
C LYS A 29 -9.45 16.83 -6.04
N VAL A 30 -8.54 17.67 -6.52
CA VAL A 30 -7.22 17.22 -6.99
C VAL A 30 -6.37 16.73 -5.82
N THR A 31 -6.34 17.47 -4.71
CA THR A 31 -5.62 17.07 -3.50
C THR A 31 -6.16 15.76 -2.94
N PHE A 32 -7.48 15.56 -2.89
CA PHE A 32 -8.08 14.30 -2.41
C PHE A 32 -7.66 13.10 -3.28
N THR A 33 -7.63 13.28 -4.60
CA THR A 33 -7.25 12.22 -5.55
C THR A 33 -5.76 11.88 -5.44
N MET A 34 -4.90 12.89 -5.29
CA MET A 34 -3.46 12.70 -5.11
C MET A 34 -3.13 12.05 -3.76
N VAL A 35 -3.69 12.58 -2.66
CA VAL A 35 -3.48 12.05 -1.30
C VAL A 35 -3.91 10.58 -1.21
N ARG A 36 -5.04 10.22 -1.84
CA ARG A 36 -5.51 8.83 -1.87
C ARG A 36 -4.52 7.91 -2.58
N ARG A 37 -3.91 8.34 -3.70
CA ARG A 37 -2.96 7.52 -4.45
C ARG A 37 -1.61 7.36 -3.73
N GLU A 38 -1.15 8.40 -3.06
CA GLU A 38 0.06 8.39 -2.23
C GLU A 38 -0.11 7.48 -0.99
N GLN A 39 -1.29 7.50 -0.38
CA GLN A 39 -1.64 6.66 0.77
C GLN A 39 -1.63 5.17 0.41
N TRP A 40 -2.22 4.79 -0.74
CA TRP A 40 -2.14 3.41 -1.23
C TRP A 40 -0.70 2.92 -1.34
N LYS A 41 0.22 3.75 -1.87
CA LYS A 41 1.64 3.37 -1.97
C LYS A 41 2.29 3.20 -0.60
N THR A 42 1.95 4.07 0.35
CA THR A 42 2.56 4.09 1.68
C THR A 42 2.09 2.90 2.51
N ASP A 43 0.77 2.67 2.56
CA ASP A 43 0.19 1.57 3.33
C ASP A 43 0.62 0.20 2.77
N LEU A 44 0.69 0.06 1.44
CA LEU A 44 1.14 -1.18 0.78
C LEU A 44 2.64 -1.40 1.02
N ARG A 45 3.46 -0.34 1.04
CA ARG A 45 4.88 -0.45 1.40
C ARG A 45 5.07 -0.88 2.86
N GLU A 46 4.32 -0.30 3.79
CA GLU A 46 4.38 -0.64 5.21
C GLU A 46 3.95 -2.10 5.44
N TYR A 47 2.90 -2.55 4.75
CA TYR A 47 2.44 -3.94 4.74
C TYR A 47 3.51 -4.91 4.21
N LEU A 48 4.12 -4.60 3.06
CA LEU A 48 5.20 -5.42 2.49
C LEU A 48 6.42 -5.50 3.41
N TYR A 49 6.74 -4.41 4.11
CA TYR A 49 7.84 -4.40 5.08
C TYR A 49 7.57 -5.35 6.25
N LEU A 50 6.35 -5.30 6.81
CA LEU A 50 5.93 -6.20 7.88
C LEU A 50 5.97 -7.67 7.44
N ILE A 51 5.45 -7.99 6.25
CA ILE A 51 5.54 -9.35 5.69
C ILE A 51 6.98 -9.77 5.48
N GLY A 52 7.82 -8.88 4.92
CA GLY A 52 9.22 -9.17 4.65
C GLY A 52 9.99 -9.54 5.92
N VAL A 53 9.80 -8.77 7.01
CA VAL A 53 10.38 -9.06 8.31
C VAL A 53 9.88 -10.41 8.85
N LEU A 54 8.59 -10.68 8.73
CA LEU A 54 7.97 -11.91 9.25
C LEU A 54 8.46 -13.15 8.48
N LEU A 55 8.57 -13.06 7.16
CA LEU A 55 9.15 -14.10 6.30
C LEU A 55 10.64 -14.31 6.58
N SER A 56 11.40 -13.23 6.79
CA SER A 56 12.82 -13.31 7.15
C SER A 56 13.01 -14.06 8.47
N LEU A 57 12.21 -13.73 9.48
CA LEU A 57 12.24 -14.44 10.76
C LEU A 57 11.88 -15.92 10.59
N PHE A 58 10.84 -16.21 9.82
CA PHE A 58 10.43 -17.59 9.53
C PHE A 58 11.54 -18.38 8.84
N ALA A 59 12.24 -17.78 7.89
CA ALA A 59 13.35 -18.39 7.16
C ALA A 59 14.54 -18.69 8.09
N VAL A 60 14.90 -17.75 8.97
CA VAL A 60 15.98 -17.95 9.95
C VAL A 60 15.64 -19.08 10.92
N VAL A 61 14.43 -19.07 11.49
CA VAL A 61 13.99 -20.11 12.43
C VAL A 61 13.94 -21.47 11.74
N SER A 62 13.34 -21.55 10.54
CA SER A 62 13.24 -22.81 9.79
C SER A 62 14.62 -23.34 9.38
N GLY A 63 15.54 -22.45 8.97
CA GLY A 63 16.92 -22.79 8.64
C GLY A 63 17.69 -23.31 9.86
N PHE A 64 17.52 -22.69 11.02
CA PHE A 64 18.14 -23.14 12.26
C PHE A 64 17.60 -24.52 12.70
N TYR A 65 16.28 -24.69 12.66
CA TYR A 65 15.64 -25.97 12.99
C TYR A 65 16.01 -27.09 12.01
N TYR A 66 16.28 -26.76 10.74
CA TYR A 66 16.77 -27.74 9.76
C TYR A 66 18.12 -28.32 10.17
N PHE A 67 19.01 -27.51 10.76
CA PHE A 67 20.31 -27.96 11.26
C PHE A 67 20.21 -28.78 12.55
N VAL A 68 19.29 -28.42 13.45
CA VAL A 68 19.18 -29.06 14.78
C VAL A 68 18.33 -30.34 14.75
N ALA A 69 17.24 -30.36 14.01
CA ALA A 69 16.26 -31.44 14.00
C ALA A 69 15.66 -31.66 12.61
N LYS A 70 16.52 -32.11 11.67
CA LYS A 70 16.17 -32.31 10.26
C LYS A 70 14.94 -33.18 10.05
N GLU A 71 14.77 -34.26 10.82
CA GLU A 71 13.63 -35.17 10.69
C GLU A 71 12.30 -34.50 11.04
N PHE A 72 12.29 -33.66 12.07
CA PHE A 72 11.09 -32.92 12.47
C PHE A 72 10.69 -31.92 11.37
N VAL A 73 11.68 -31.21 10.81
CA VAL A 73 11.43 -30.26 9.71
C VAL A 73 10.92 -30.96 8.47
N LEU A 74 11.52 -32.08 8.06
CA LEU A 74 11.06 -32.85 6.90
C LEU A 74 9.65 -33.39 7.09
N LYS A 75 9.31 -33.86 8.30
CA LYS A 75 7.97 -34.37 8.62
C LYS A 75 6.93 -33.27 8.63
N ALA A 76 7.26 -32.10 9.15
CA ALA A 76 6.40 -30.91 9.07
C ALA A 76 6.21 -30.46 7.61
N PHE A 77 7.27 -30.48 6.80
CA PHE A 77 7.21 -30.11 5.38
C PHE A 77 6.37 -31.11 4.57
N ALA A 78 6.49 -32.41 4.85
CA ALA A 78 5.67 -33.45 4.24
C ALA A 78 4.18 -33.23 4.56
N PHE A 79 3.85 -32.95 5.83
CA PHE A 79 2.48 -32.65 6.25
C PHE A 79 1.91 -31.39 5.56
N LEU A 80 2.72 -30.33 5.43
CA LEU A 80 2.34 -29.15 4.66
C LEU A 80 2.13 -29.46 3.17
N SER A 81 2.95 -30.33 2.58
CA SER A 81 2.85 -30.69 1.16
C SER A 81 1.62 -31.56 0.86
N GLU A 82 1.23 -32.44 1.78
CA GLU A 82 0.01 -33.23 1.68
C GLU A 82 -1.24 -32.35 1.79
N ASN A 83 -1.15 -31.30 2.61
CA ASN A 83 -2.24 -30.37 2.88
C ASN A 83 -2.04 -29.01 2.20
N ILE A 84 -1.43 -28.99 1.02
CA ILE A 84 -1.02 -27.73 0.38
C ILE A 84 -2.21 -26.83 0.05
N ILE A 85 -3.33 -27.41 -0.38
CA ILE A 85 -4.55 -26.69 -0.76
C ILE A 85 -5.15 -25.94 0.45
N PRO A 86 -5.46 -26.60 1.59
CA PRO A 86 -5.99 -25.90 2.74
C PRO A 86 -4.98 -24.95 3.38
N VAL A 87 -3.69 -25.30 3.41
CA VAL A 87 -2.64 -24.42 3.96
C VAL A 87 -2.54 -23.11 3.17
N ILE A 88 -2.46 -23.19 1.83
CA ILE A 88 -2.44 -22.01 0.96
C ILE A 88 -3.71 -21.19 1.15
N SER A 89 -4.88 -21.84 1.24
CA SER A 89 -6.16 -21.14 1.44
C SER A 89 -6.20 -20.36 2.75
N ILE A 90 -5.75 -20.96 3.86
CA ILE A 90 -5.67 -20.28 5.16
C ILE A 90 -4.70 -19.10 5.10
N ILE A 91 -3.51 -19.29 4.52
CA ILE A 91 -2.50 -18.23 4.38
C ILE A 91 -3.04 -17.08 3.53
N LEU A 92 -3.76 -17.38 2.45
CA LEU A 92 -4.35 -16.39 1.56
C LEU A 92 -5.46 -15.60 2.27
N ILE A 93 -6.36 -16.28 2.98
CA ILE A 93 -7.41 -15.64 3.77
C ILE A 93 -6.80 -14.76 4.86
N LEU A 94 -5.79 -15.24 5.58
CA LEU A 94 -5.13 -14.49 6.65
C LEU A 94 -4.43 -13.25 6.09
N ASN A 95 -3.73 -13.39 4.96
CA ASN A 95 -3.14 -12.26 4.24
C ASN A 95 -4.21 -11.28 3.78
N PHE A 96 -5.34 -11.77 3.25
CA PHE A 96 -6.43 -10.92 2.80
C PHE A 96 -7.06 -10.13 3.96
N ILE A 97 -7.26 -10.76 5.11
CA ILE A 97 -7.77 -10.10 6.32
C ILE A 97 -6.78 -9.04 6.82
N LEU A 98 -5.49 -9.39 6.93
CA LEU A 98 -4.46 -8.44 7.36
C LEU A 98 -4.30 -7.28 6.39
N PHE A 99 -4.35 -7.56 5.09
CA PHE A 99 -4.35 -6.54 4.04
C PHE A 99 -5.59 -5.66 4.14
N ALA A 100 -6.77 -6.24 4.35
CA ALA A 100 -8.01 -5.47 4.50
C ALA A 100 -8.00 -4.59 5.76
N ASP A 101 -7.55 -5.12 6.89
CA ASP A 101 -7.45 -4.37 8.13
C ASP A 101 -6.43 -3.22 8.01
N ARG A 102 -5.24 -3.49 7.45
CA ARG A 102 -4.18 -2.49 7.36
C ARG A 102 -4.37 -1.48 6.24
N VAL A 103 -4.92 -1.89 5.09
CA VAL A 103 -5.06 -1.06 3.88
C VAL A 103 -6.50 -0.59 3.71
N LEU A 104 -7.48 -1.51 3.69
CA LEU A 104 -8.88 -1.14 3.41
C LEU A 104 -9.52 -0.33 4.53
N LEU A 105 -9.36 -0.70 5.81
CA LEU A 105 -9.99 0.05 6.91
C LEU A 105 -9.38 1.45 7.08
N ARG A 106 -8.06 1.57 6.92
CA ARG A 106 -7.36 2.87 6.99
C ARG A 106 -7.85 3.84 5.91
N LEU A 107 -8.11 3.34 4.70
CA LEU A 107 -8.69 4.13 3.61
C LEU A 107 -10.16 4.49 3.86
N LEU A 108 -10.97 3.55 4.35
CA LEU A 108 -12.40 3.74 4.59
C LEU A 108 -12.65 4.77 5.71
N PHE A 109 -12.00 4.61 6.86
CA PHE A 109 -12.17 5.52 7.99
C PHE A 109 -11.61 6.92 7.74
N ARG A 110 -10.60 7.07 6.87
CA ARG A 110 -10.06 8.40 6.53
C ARG A 110 -10.89 9.15 5.49
N SER A 111 -11.66 8.43 4.66
CA SER A 111 -12.63 9.05 3.75
C SER A 111 -13.89 9.57 4.46
N LEU A 112 -14.14 9.11 5.69
CA LEU A 112 -15.27 9.49 6.55
C LEU A 112 -14.87 10.54 7.62
N SER A 113 -13.80 11.31 7.39
CA SER A 113 -13.59 12.55 8.13
C SER A 113 -14.19 13.68 7.29
N PRO A 114 -15.44 14.10 7.51
CA PRO A 114 -15.96 15.29 6.87
C PRO A 114 -15.04 16.46 7.23
N ALA A 115 -14.70 17.27 6.22
CA ALA A 115 -13.93 18.50 6.40
C ALA A 115 -14.56 19.34 7.53
N PRO A 116 -13.76 20.09 8.32
CA PRO A 116 -14.33 21.01 9.29
C PRO A 116 -15.24 21.98 8.55
N THR A 117 -16.53 21.87 8.82
CA THR A 117 -17.54 22.85 8.45
C THR A 117 -17.01 24.20 8.90
N LYS A 118 -16.76 25.09 7.94
CA LYS A 118 -16.49 26.50 8.25
C LYS A 118 -17.70 27.03 9.02
N VAL A 119 -17.51 27.24 10.30
CA VAL A 119 -18.46 27.94 11.17
C VAL A 119 -18.21 29.43 10.99
N GLY A 120 -19.25 30.16 10.59
CA GLY A 120 -19.37 31.62 10.76
C GLY A 120 -18.65 32.46 9.73
#